data_AF-A0A258W419-F1
#
_entry.id   AF-A0A258W419-F1
#
_cell.length_a   1.000
_cell.length_b   1.000
_cell.length_c   1.000
_cell.angle_alpha   90.00
_cell.angle_beta   90.00
_cell.angle_gamma   90.00
#
_symmetry.space_group_name_H-M   'P 1'
#
loop_
_entity.id
_entity.type
_entity.pdbx_description
1 polymer ?
#
loop_
_entity_poly.entity_id
_entity_poly.type
_entity_poly.pdbx_seq_one_letter_code
_entity_poly.pdbx_strand_id
1 'polypeptide(L)'
;MFIKKPFSWTRSLINRPLVMLYVCLAFAFLNFVINGNIYRLWNLNNEYQKMLQRMEKNQQVIARLNQDIAKMKDPLYIERQAIEKLDLVEENDLIFVFPTEQTN
;
A
#
# COMPACT_ATOMS: atom_id res chain seq x y z
N MET A 1 35.84 18.98 -30.29
CA MET A 1 37.18 18.45 -29.92
C MET A 1 37.41 18.62 -28.41
N PHE A 2 36.71 17.85 -27.55
CA PHE A 2 36.67 18.14 -26.09
C PHE A 2 36.99 16.93 -25.18
N ILE A 3 37.68 15.90 -25.68
CA ILE A 3 37.95 14.66 -24.90
C ILE A 3 39.45 14.34 -24.85
N LYS A 4 40.34 15.33 -24.84
CA LYS A 4 41.80 15.07 -24.69
C LYS A 4 42.33 15.21 -23.26
N LYS A 5 41.55 15.73 -22.32
CA LYS A 5 41.97 15.93 -20.92
C LYS A 5 41.83 14.74 -19.95
N PRO A 6 41.07 13.64 -20.20
CA PRO A 6 41.01 12.57 -19.20
C PRO A 6 42.31 11.77 -19.13
N PHE A 7 43.11 11.75 -20.21
CA PHE A 7 44.23 10.83 -20.38
C PHE A 7 45.54 11.27 -19.68
N SER A 8 45.76 12.57 -19.47
CA SER A 8 46.94 13.05 -18.73
C SER A 8 46.74 12.99 -17.21
N TRP A 9 45.49 13.09 -16.76
CA TRP A 9 45.13 13.05 -15.34
C TRP A 9 45.28 11.65 -14.75
N THR A 10 44.88 10.61 -15.51
CA THR A 10 45.05 9.21 -15.12
C THR A 10 46.52 8.81 -14.96
N ARG A 11 47.42 9.36 -15.80
CA ARG A 11 48.86 9.06 -15.75
C ARG A 11 49.54 9.60 -14.49
N SER A 12 49.12 10.77 -14.01
CA SER A 12 49.57 11.33 -12.73
C SER A 12 48.97 10.57 -11.52
N LEU A 13 47.71 10.14 -11.64
CA LEU A 13 47.01 9.37 -10.62
C LEU A 13 47.62 7.97 -10.41
N ILE A 14 48.01 7.30 -11.51
CA ILE A 14 48.69 5.99 -11.48
C ILE A 14 50.08 6.08 -10.84
N ASN A 15 50.77 7.21 -10.99
CA ASN A 15 52.11 7.40 -10.43
C ASN A 15 52.10 7.63 -8.89
N ARG A 16 50.91 7.69 -8.26
CA ARG A 16 50.75 7.80 -6.81
C ARG A 16 49.85 6.68 -6.27
N PRO A 17 50.43 5.56 -5.79
CA PRO A 17 49.67 4.36 -5.40
C PRO A 17 48.66 4.62 -4.27
N LEU A 18 48.97 5.53 -3.34
CA LEU A 18 48.06 5.89 -2.25
C LEU A 18 46.79 6.59 -2.75
N VAL A 19 46.89 7.46 -3.75
CA VAL A 19 45.72 8.17 -4.30
C VAL A 19 44.80 7.17 -4.99
N MET A 20 45.36 6.21 -5.72
CA MET A 20 44.58 5.17 -6.38
C MET A 20 43.88 4.22 -5.38
N LEU A 21 44.55 3.92 -4.25
CA LEU A 21 43.95 3.16 -3.15
C LEU A 21 42.73 3.89 -2.57
N TYR A 22 42.83 5.19 -2.27
CA TYR A 22 41.69 5.96 -1.77
C TYR A 22 40.55 6.06 -2.78
N VAL A 23 40.84 6.20 -4.07
CA VAL A 23 39.81 6.24 -5.12
C VAL A 23 39.08 4.90 -5.22
N CYS A 24 39.80 3.78 -5.21
CA CYS A 24 39.22 2.45 -5.23
C CYS A 24 38.39 2.18 -3.96
N LEU A 25 38.92 2.55 -2.79
CA LEU A 25 38.24 2.40 -1.51
C LEU A 25 36.96 3.25 -1.44
N ALA A 26 37.02 4.49 -1.91
CA ALA A 26 35.85 5.36 -1.99
C ALA A 26 34.80 4.77 -2.94
N PHE A 27 35.20 4.24 -4.09
CA PHE A 27 34.28 3.63 -5.05
C PHE A 27 33.65 2.34 -4.50
N ALA A 28 34.44 1.49 -3.83
CA ALA A 28 33.96 0.28 -3.16
C ALA A 28 32.99 0.61 -2.02
N PHE A 29 33.31 1.62 -1.22
CA PHE A 29 32.45 2.11 -0.14
C PHE A 29 31.13 2.66 -0.70
N LEU A 30 31.19 3.48 -1.76
CA LEU A 30 30.01 4.00 -2.43
C LEU A 30 29.14 2.86 -2.98
N ASN A 31 29.76 1.87 -3.63
CA ASN A 31 29.07 0.70 -4.16
C ASN A 31 28.40 -0.11 -3.05
N PHE A 32 29.05 -0.27 -1.90
CA PHE A 32 28.49 -0.96 -0.74
C PHE A 32 27.30 -0.21 -0.13
N VAL A 33 27.39 1.12 -0.02
CA VAL A 33 26.30 1.97 0.48
C VAL A 33 25.11 1.97 -0.49
N ILE A 34 25.38 2.07 -1.80
CA ILE A 34 24.35 2.07 -2.86
C ILE A 34 23.68 0.70 -3.00
N ASN A 35 24.42 -0.41 -2.83
CA ASN A 35 23.85 -1.77 -2.82
C ASN A 35 22.84 -1.98 -1.69
N GLY A 36 22.69 -1.01 -0.77
CA GLY A 36 21.47 -0.88 0.02
C GLY A 36 21.32 -1.95 1.08
N ASN A 37 22.38 -2.68 1.42
CA ASN A 37 22.33 -3.74 2.43
C ASN A 37 21.90 -3.18 3.80
N ILE A 38 22.37 -1.98 4.13
CA ILE A 38 22.02 -1.26 5.37
C ILE A 38 20.56 -0.81 5.33
N TYR A 39 20.10 -0.24 4.21
CA TYR A 39 18.71 0.17 4.03
C TYR A 39 17.74 -1.03 4.03
N ARG A 40 18.15 -2.16 3.44
CA ARG A 40 17.35 -3.39 3.39
C ARG A 40 17.18 -4.02 4.77
N LEU A 41 18.24 -4.05 5.59
CA LEU A 41 18.16 -4.50 6.98
C LEU A 41 17.23 -3.62 7.82
N TRP A 42 17.30 -2.29 7.65
CA TRP A 42 16.45 -1.37 8.40
C TRP A 42 14.99 -1.42 7.94
N ASN A 43 14.75 -1.56 6.63
CA ASN A 43 13.41 -1.69 6.07
C ASN A 43 12.77 -3.05 6.43
N LEU A 44 13.54 -4.12 6.56
CA LEU A 44 13.02 -5.46 6.89
C LEU A 44 12.31 -5.50 8.26
N ASN A 45 12.87 -4.83 9.27
CA ASN A 45 12.22 -4.73 10.58
C ASN A 45 10.92 -3.91 10.51
N ASN A 46 10.92 -2.83 9.72
CA ASN A 46 9.76 -2.00 9.52
C ASN A 46 8.64 -2.73 8.74
N GLU A 47 9.02 -3.52 7.75
CA GLU A 47 8.10 -4.39 7.01
C GLU A 47 7.50 -5.47 7.89
N TYR A 48 8.30 -6.09 8.76
CA TYR A 48 7.81 -7.08 9.72
C TYR A 48 6.73 -6.49 10.65
N GLN A 49 6.96 -5.28 11.19
CA GLN A 49 5.98 -4.59 12.03
C GLN A 49 4.70 -4.23 11.25
N LYS A 50 4.82 -3.78 9.99
CA LYS A 50 3.66 -3.52 9.13
C LYS A 50 2.85 -4.80 8.86
N MET A 51 3.50 -5.96 8.70
CA MET A 51 2.80 -7.22 8.49
C MET A 51 2.02 -7.64 9.74
N LEU A 52 2.60 -7.53 10.93
CA LEU A 52 1.90 -7.79 12.19
C LEU A 52 0.66 -6.92 12.36
N GLN A 53 0.77 -5.61 12.10
CA GLN A 53 -0.36 -4.69 12.15
C GLN A 53 -1.46 -5.04 11.14
N ARG A 54 -1.10 -5.53 9.94
CA ARG A 54 -2.07 -5.98 8.94
C ARG A 54 -2.79 -7.26 9.38
N MET A 55 -2.07 -8.19 10.01
CA MET A 55 -2.67 -9.41 10.54
C MET A 55 -3.68 -9.10 11.63
N GLU A 56 -3.33 -8.23 12.57
CA GLU A 56 -4.24 -7.80 13.65
C GLU A 56 -5.50 -7.12 13.09
N LYS A 57 -5.33 -6.18 12.15
CA LYS A 57 -6.46 -5.50 11.48
C LYS A 57 -7.36 -6.50 10.75
N ASN A 58 -6.79 -7.45 10.02
CA ASN A 58 -7.57 -8.46 9.31
C ASN A 58 -8.36 -9.35 10.27
N GLN A 59 -7.77 -9.74 11.41
CA GLN A 59 -8.49 -10.50 12.44
C GLN A 59 -9.66 -9.70 13.02
N GLN A 60 -9.47 -8.40 13.29
CA GLN A 60 -10.56 -7.53 13.76
C GLN A 60 -11.67 -7.38 12.70
N VAL A 61 -11.32 -7.26 11.43
CA VAL A 61 -12.29 -7.21 10.32
C VAL A 61 -13.08 -8.51 10.24
N ILE A 62 -12.42 -9.67 10.29
CA ILE A 62 -13.08 -10.98 10.29
C ILE A 62 -14.01 -11.13 11.49
N ALA A 63 -13.59 -10.70 12.69
CA ALA A 63 -14.42 -10.74 13.89
C ALA A 63 -15.69 -9.87 13.74
N ARG A 64 -15.56 -8.65 13.19
CA ARG A 64 -16.70 -7.78 12.91
C ARG A 64 -17.63 -8.38 11.86
N LEU A 65 -17.09 -8.89 10.74
CA LEU A 65 -17.88 -9.56 9.71
C LEU A 65 -18.63 -10.76 10.27
N ASN A 66 -18.00 -11.56 11.13
CA ASN A 66 -18.67 -12.68 11.79
C ASN A 66 -19.80 -12.22 12.71
N GLN A 67 -19.63 -11.11 13.42
CA GLN A 67 -20.71 -10.52 14.23
C GLN A 67 -21.86 -10.00 13.34
N ASP A 68 -21.55 -9.38 12.22
CA ASP A 68 -22.56 -8.89 11.28
C ASP A 68 -23.29 -10.05 10.58
N ILE A 69 -22.58 -11.13 10.22
CA ILE A 69 -23.17 -12.37 9.73
C ILE A 69 -24.04 -13.02 10.79
N ALA A 70 -23.61 -13.04 12.07
CA ALA A 70 -24.43 -13.57 13.16
C ALA A 70 -25.74 -12.78 13.33
N LYS A 71 -25.70 -11.45 13.15
CA LYS A 71 -26.90 -10.60 13.14
C LYS A 71 -27.78 -10.82 11.89
N MET A 72 -27.17 -11.04 10.73
CA MET A 72 -27.88 -11.34 9.48
C MET A 72 -28.46 -12.75 9.43
N LYS A 73 -28.03 -13.66 10.30
CA LYS A 73 -28.54 -15.05 10.35
C LYS A 73 -29.98 -15.14 10.88
N ASP A 74 -30.50 -14.07 11.48
CA ASP A 74 -31.94 -13.95 11.78
C ASP A 74 -32.69 -13.52 10.50
N PRO A 75 -33.55 -14.38 9.93
CA PRO A 75 -34.22 -14.11 8.65
C PRO A 75 -35.10 -12.86 8.68
N LEU A 76 -35.66 -12.52 9.84
CA LEU A 76 -36.45 -11.29 10.06
C LEU A 76 -35.62 -9.99 9.94
N TYR A 77 -34.29 -10.06 10.07
CA TYR A 77 -33.42 -8.89 9.98
C TYR A 77 -33.03 -8.57 8.53
N ILE A 78 -32.90 -9.59 7.67
CA ILE A 78 -32.66 -9.40 6.23
C ILE A 78 -33.88 -8.79 5.56
N GLU A 79 -35.08 -9.25 5.92
CA GLU A 79 -36.35 -8.73 5.39
C GLU A 79 -36.50 -7.23 5.70
N ARG A 80 -36.27 -6.82 6.96
CA ARG A 80 -36.31 -5.40 7.36
C ARG A 80 -35.26 -4.55 6.65
N GLN A 81 -34.02 -5.03 6.51
CA GLN A 81 -32.99 -4.27 5.79
C GLN A 81 -33.22 -4.23 4.28
N ALA A 82 -33.84 -5.25 3.69
CA ALA A 82 -34.21 -5.25 2.28
C ALA A 82 -35.34 -4.24 2.02
N ILE A 83 -36.37 -4.21 2.87
CA ILE A 83 -37.44 -3.19 2.84
C ILE A 83 -36.84 -1.79 2.93
N GLU A 84 -35.96 -1.54 3.91
CA GLU A 84 -35.39 -0.21 4.15
C GLU A 84 -34.40 0.26 3.06
N LYS A 85 -33.60 -0.64 2.48
CA LYS A 85 -32.57 -0.25 1.48
C LYS A 85 -33.02 -0.34 0.03
N LEU A 86 -34.01 -1.15 -0.27
CA LEU A 86 -34.49 -1.37 -1.64
C LEU A 86 -35.86 -0.70 -1.89
N ASP A 87 -36.39 0.03 -0.89
CA ASP A 87 -37.72 0.64 -0.93
C ASP A 87 -38.79 -0.39 -1.33
N LEU A 88 -38.60 -1.63 -0.87
CA LEU A 88 -39.47 -2.75 -1.18
C LEU A 88 -40.64 -2.74 -0.21
N VAL A 89 -41.84 -2.69 -0.76
CA VAL A 89 -43.11 -2.68 -0.03
C VAL A 89 -43.49 -4.14 0.28
N GLU A 90 -43.97 -4.42 1.50
CA GLU A 90 -44.46 -5.76 1.87
C GLU A 90 -45.59 -6.19 0.91
N GLU A 91 -45.76 -7.50 0.68
CA GLU A 91 -46.76 -8.02 -0.27
C GLU A 91 -48.21 -7.58 0.05
N ASN A 92 -48.45 -7.11 1.28
CA ASN A 92 -49.74 -6.61 1.77
C ASN A 92 -49.83 -5.07 1.94
N ASP A 93 -48.83 -4.30 1.53
CA ASP A 93 -48.77 -2.89 1.85
C ASP A 93 -49.23 -2.00 0.66
N LEU A 94 -50.10 -1.02 0.96
CA LEU A 94 -50.90 -0.29 -0.01
C LEU A 94 -50.07 0.83 -0.67
N ILE A 95 -49.68 0.64 -1.92
CA ILE A 95 -48.92 1.64 -2.68
C ILE A 95 -49.85 2.75 -3.17
N PHE A 96 -49.74 3.95 -2.59
CA PHE A 96 -50.41 5.15 -3.09
C PHE A 96 -49.53 5.85 -4.14
N VAL A 97 -49.83 5.64 -5.42
CA VAL A 97 -49.25 6.43 -6.51
C VAL A 97 -50.03 7.73 -6.63
N PHE A 98 -49.43 8.84 -6.19
CA PHE A 98 -50.01 10.16 -6.43
C PHE A 98 -49.82 10.53 -7.91
N PRO A 99 -50.90 10.84 -8.65
CA PRO A 99 -50.76 11.31 -10.02
C PRO A 99 -50.02 12.64 -10.00
N THR A 100 -48.86 12.70 -10.66
CA THR A 100 -48.19 13.97 -10.93
C THR A 100 -49.16 14.83 -11.71
N GLU A 101 -49.54 15.96 -11.13
CA GLU A 101 -50.53 16.87 -11.69
C GLU A 101 -50.16 17.20 -13.13
N GLN A 102 -51.11 16.95 -14.04
CA GLN A 102 -51.02 17.37 -15.42
C GLN A 102 -50.98 18.90 -15.42
N THR A 103 -49.78 19.47 -15.51
CA THR A 103 -49.59 20.88 -15.85
C THR A 103 -50.15 21.11 -17.24
N ASN A 104 -51.33 21.74 -17.30
CA ASN A 104 -51.87 22.41 -18.48
C ASN A 104 -50.94 23.54 -18.93
#